data_AF-A0A0B1S2B2-F1
#
_entry.id   AF-A0A0B1S2B2-F1
#
_cell.length_a   1.000
_cell.length_b   1.000
_cell.length_c   1.000
_cell.angle_alpha   90.00
_cell.angle_beta   90.00
_cell.angle_gamma   90.00
#
_symmetry.space_group_name_H-M   'P 1'
#
loop_
_entity.id
_entity.type
_entity.pdbx_description
1 polymer ?
#
loop_
_entity_poly.entity_id
_entity_poly.type
_entity_poly.pdbx_seq_one_letter_code
_entity_poly.pdbx_strand_id
1 'polypeptide(L)'
;MPTLTYNCDLEKSAYERAQLCSSLSSAAVPVGVSENSLNFTTRLDKRTPEKAATAIASDLTTQVGCAVRRCTDSINVVCHYNTTLTNAVKLYTCGPYCRKCPEGEQHCYIGMCPVA
;
A
#
# COMPACT_ATOMS: atom_id res chain seq x y z
N MET A 1 5.77 9.56 -10.43
CA MET A 1 5.55 8.43 -9.51
C MET A 1 6.75 8.38 -8.58
N PRO A 2 6.57 8.61 -7.27
CA PRO A 2 7.65 8.57 -6.30
C PRO A 2 8.04 7.12 -5.96
N THR A 3 9.27 6.94 -5.49
CA THR A 3 9.70 5.69 -4.83
C THR A 3 9.02 5.59 -3.46
N LEU A 4 8.52 4.41 -3.11
CA LEU A 4 7.92 4.18 -1.79
C LEU A 4 9.01 4.03 -0.73
N THR A 5 8.87 4.76 0.37
CA THR A 5 9.74 4.61 1.55
C THR A 5 9.11 3.64 2.56
N TYR A 6 9.92 2.75 3.12
CA TYR A 6 9.43 1.88 4.19
C TYR A 6 9.23 2.68 5.48
N ASN A 7 8.09 2.51 6.15
CA ASN A 7 7.78 3.22 7.40
C ASN A 7 7.45 2.21 8.52
N CYS A 8 8.26 2.24 9.59
CA CYS A 8 8.13 1.33 10.73
C CYS A 8 6.83 1.51 11.54
N ASP A 9 6.26 2.72 11.58
CA ASP A 9 4.98 2.96 12.25
C ASP A 9 3.82 2.36 11.44
N LEU A 10 3.90 2.43 10.11
CA LEU A 10 2.96 1.72 9.23
C LEU A 10 3.10 0.20 9.37
N GLU A 11 4.33 -0.31 9.49
CA GLU A 11 4.57 -1.74 9.74
C GLU A 11 3.97 -2.18 11.08
N LYS A 12 4.24 -1.44 12.16
CA LYS A 12 3.73 -1.74 13.49
C LYS A 12 2.20 -1.75 13.51
N SER A 13 1.58 -0.72 12.93
CA SER A 13 0.12 -0.65 12.84
C SER A 13 -0.44 -1.78 11.95
N ALA A 14 0.23 -2.15 10.86
CA ALA A 14 -0.15 -3.29 10.02
C ALA A 14 -0.02 -4.61 10.78
N TYR A 15 0.96 -4.74 11.67
CA TYR A 15 1.14 -5.93 12.50
C TYR A 15 0.03 -6.08 13.54
N GLU A 16 -0.28 -5.01 14.28
CA GLU A 16 -1.41 -4.95 15.21
C GLU A 16 -2.72 -5.28 14.48
N ARG A 17 -2.88 -4.76 13.26
CA ARG A 17 -4.02 -5.06 12.39
C ARG A 17 -4.06 -6.53 11.98
N ALA A 18 -2.94 -7.12 11.57
CA ALA A 18 -2.85 -8.52 11.15
C ALA A 18 -3.15 -9.52 12.29
N GLN A 19 -2.89 -9.14 13.55
CA GLN A 19 -3.21 -9.93 14.75
C GLN A 19 -4.71 -10.22 14.92
N LEU A 20 -5.58 -9.43 14.30
CA LEU A 20 -7.02 -9.62 14.41
C LEU A 20 -7.51 -10.90 13.72
N CYS A 21 -6.73 -11.52 12.84
CA CYS A 21 -7.05 -12.81 12.22
C CYS A 21 -8.45 -12.84 11.60
N SER A 22 -9.37 -13.67 12.12
CA SER A 22 -10.76 -13.78 11.67
C SER A 22 -11.60 -12.53 11.96
N SER A 23 -11.19 -11.71 12.94
CA SER A 23 -11.86 -10.45 13.32
C SER A 23 -11.42 -9.25 12.48
N LEU A 24 -10.55 -9.46 11.48
CA LEU A 24 -10.05 -8.38 10.63
C LEU A 24 -11.18 -7.66 9.88
N SER A 25 -12.19 -8.39 9.40
CA SER A 25 -13.32 -7.85 8.63
C SER A 25 -14.35 -7.09 9.47
N SER A 26 -14.41 -7.35 10.78
CA SER A 26 -15.35 -6.71 11.71
C SER A 26 -14.77 -5.47 12.40
N ALA A 27 -13.45 -5.31 12.39
CA ALA A 27 -12.77 -4.14 12.94
C ALA A 27 -12.57 -3.04 11.90
N ALA A 28 -12.70 -1.78 12.34
CA ALA A 28 -12.41 -0.62 11.51
C ALA A 28 -10.92 -0.54 11.15
N VAL A 29 -10.62 -0.06 9.95
CA VAL A 29 -9.25 0.28 9.52
C VAL A 29 -8.78 1.50 10.32
N PRO A 30 -7.49 1.57 10.73
CA PRO A 30 -6.95 2.75 11.41
C PRO A 30 -7.18 4.03 10.60
N VAL A 31 -7.42 5.15 11.29
CA VAL A 31 -7.65 6.45 10.63
C VAL A 31 -6.35 6.93 9.98
N GLY A 32 -6.46 7.48 8.76
CA GLY A 32 -5.31 8.09 8.07
C GLY A 32 -4.39 7.12 7.34
N VAL A 33 -4.77 5.84 7.22
CA VAL A 33 -4.03 4.87 6.39
C VAL A 33 -4.93 4.28 5.32
N SER A 34 -4.36 4.03 4.14
CA SER A 34 -4.96 3.14 3.15
C SER A 34 -4.49 1.72 3.45
N GLU A 35 -5.41 0.74 3.45
CA GLU A 35 -5.11 -0.66 3.78
C GLU A 35 -5.35 -1.57 2.57
N ASN A 36 -4.35 -2.41 2.28
CA ASN A 36 -4.58 -3.65 1.55
C ASN A 36 -4.33 -4.82 2.49
N SER A 37 -5.34 -5.65 2.71
CA SER A 37 -5.21 -6.86 3.51
C SER A 37 -5.63 -8.10 2.73
N LEU A 38 -5.03 -9.25 3.01
CA LEU A 38 -5.38 -10.56 2.46
C LEU A 38 -5.29 -11.61 3.57
N ASN A 39 -6.38 -12.34 3.77
CA ASN A 39 -6.41 -13.55 4.58
C ASN A 39 -6.44 -14.75 3.62
N PHE A 40 -5.45 -15.63 3.70
CA PHE A 40 -5.41 -16.84 2.87
C PHE A 40 -5.12 -18.08 3.70
N THR A 41 -5.81 -19.17 3.37
CA THR A 41 -5.56 -20.50 3.96
C THR A 41 -4.58 -21.31 3.10
N THR A 42 -4.58 -21.11 1.77
CA THR A 42 -3.58 -21.61 0.77
C THR A 42 -3.92 -21.18 -0.68
N ARG A 43 -5.11 -20.64 -0.94
CA ARG A 43 -5.63 -20.35 -2.30
C ARG A 43 -5.66 -18.84 -2.62
N LEU A 44 -4.88 -18.43 -3.62
CA LEU A 44 -4.72 -17.03 -4.08
C LEU A 44 -5.58 -16.69 -5.32
N ASP A 45 -6.28 -17.66 -5.88
CA ASP A 45 -6.98 -17.65 -7.17
C ASP A 45 -8.30 -16.85 -7.20
N LYS A 46 -8.75 -16.29 -6.07
CA LYS A 46 -10.07 -15.63 -5.95
C LYS A 46 -10.05 -14.11 -5.87
N ARG A 47 -9.02 -13.43 -6.39
CA ARG A 47 -8.93 -11.95 -6.24
C ARG A 47 -8.93 -11.17 -7.53
N THR A 48 -9.66 -10.06 -7.48
CA THR A 48 -9.61 -8.90 -8.38
C THR A 48 -8.47 -7.98 -7.92
N PRO A 49 -7.31 -7.99 -8.61
CA PRO A 49 -6.14 -7.19 -8.25
C PRO A 49 -6.37 -5.67 -8.39
N GLU A 50 -7.47 -5.25 -9.04
CA GLU A 50 -7.76 -3.87 -9.40
C GLU A 50 -7.87 -2.96 -8.16
N LYS A 51 -8.52 -3.43 -7.10
CA LYS A 51 -8.66 -2.65 -5.86
C LYS A 51 -7.33 -2.52 -5.12
N ALA A 52 -6.53 -3.58 -5.08
CA ALA A 52 -5.21 -3.56 -4.46
C ALA A 52 -4.22 -2.67 -5.21
N ALA A 53 -4.30 -2.66 -6.55
CA ALA A 53 -3.45 -1.85 -7.41
C ALA A 53 -3.63 -0.34 -7.19
N THR A 54 -4.81 0.10 -6.74
CA THR A 54 -5.14 1.52 -6.59
C THR A 54 -4.20 2.24 -5.60
N ALA A 55 -3.99 1.68 -4.41
CA ALA A 55 -3.10 2.28 -3.41
C ALA A 55 -1.62 2.17 -3.80
N ILE A 56 -1.23 1.05 -4.42
CA ILE A 56 0.15 0.75 -4.80
C ILE A 56 0.62 1.61 -5.97
N ALA A 57 -0.22 1.78 -6.99
CA ALA A 57 0.12 2.47 -8.23
C ALA A 57 -0.20 3.97 -8.19
N SER A 58 -0.62 4.52 -7.04
CA SER A 58 -0.89 5.96 -6.96
C SER A 58 0.39 6.77 -6.79
N ASP A 59 0.52 7.90 -7.51
CA ASP A 59 1.60 8.86 -7.30
C ASP A 59 1.43 9.71 -6.03
N LEU A 60 0.31 9.57 -5.33
CA LEU A 60 0.01 10.17 -4.03
C LEU A 60 0.40 9.29 -2.85
N THR A 61 0.76 8.03 -3.10
CA THR A 61 1.26 7.12 -2.07
C THR A 61 2.77 7.23 -1.97
N THR A 62 3.29 7.51 -0.77
CA THR A 62 4.71 7.80 -0.55
C THR A 62 5.39 6.81 0.38
N GLN A 63 4.63 6.14 1.24
CA GLN A 63 5.18 5.21 2.22
C GLN A 63 4.35 3.94 2.32
N VAL A 64 5.02 2.86 2.73
CA VAL A 64 4.42 1.55 2.97
C VAL A 64 4.99 0.91 4.22
N GLY A 65 4.17 0.16 4.94
CA GLY A 65 4.61 -0.79 5.95
C GLY A 65 3.69 -2.01 5.91
N CYS A 66 4.27 -3.21 5.92
CA CYS A 66 3.51 -4.44 5.78
C CYS A 66 3.84 -5.44 6.88
N ALA A 67 2.88 -6.26 7.24
CA ALA A 67 3.04 -7.29 8.24
C ALA A 67 2.35 -8.59 7.83
N VAL A 68 2.95 -9.70 8.24
CA VAL A 68 2.42 -11.04 8.04
C VAL A 68 2.21 -11.69 9.40
N ARG A 69 0.99 -12.17 9.66
CA ARG A 69 0.63 -12.91 10.87
C ARG A 69 0.06 -14.26 10.51
N ARG A 70 0.67 -15.31 11.03
CA ARG A 70 0.08 -16.65 11.03
C ARG A 70 -1.00 -16.71 12.12
N CYS A 71 -2.22 -17.02 11.69
CA CYS A 71 -3.38 -17.34 12.51
C CYS A 71 -3.50 -18.87 12.64
N THR A 72 -4.53 -19.36 13.34
CA THR A 72 -4.73 -20.80 13.56
C THR A 72 -4.76 -21.58 12.24
N ASP A 73 -5.64 -21.16 11.33
CA ASP A 73 -5.89 -21.88 10.06
C ASP A 73 -5.56 -21.05 8.81
N SER A 74 -5.00 -19.86 8.99
CA SER A 74 -4.77 -18.93 7.90
C SER A 74 -3.56 -18.01 8.13
N ILE A 75 -3.16 -17.31 7.07
CA ILE A 75 -2.15 -16.26 7.13
C ILE A 75 -2.80 -14.95 6.73
N ASN A 76 -2.68 -13.96 7.61
CA ASN A 76 -3.06 -12.58 7.33
C ASN A 76 -1.84 -11.79 6.88
N VAL A 77 -1.96 -11.16 5.72
CA VAL A 77 -1.01 -10.16 5.21
C VAL A 77 -1.73 -8.83 5.18
N VAL A 78 -1.14 -7.82 5.80
CA VAL A 78 -1.69 -6.46 5.83
C VAL A 78 -0.60 -5.50 5.41
N CYS A 79 -0.91 -4.58 4.51
CA CYS A 79 -0.07 -3.45 4.14
C CYS A 79 -0.83 -2.17 4.39
N HIS A 80 -0.23 -1.25 5.14
CA HIS A 80 -0.68 0.11 5.31
C HIS A 80 0.15 1.05 4.45
N TYR A 81 -0.52 2.06 3.91
CA TYR A 81 0.08 3.06 3.04
C TYR A 81 -0.22 4.46 3.59
N ASN A 82 0.80 5.31 3.58
CA ASN A 82 0.63 6.75 3.75
C ASN A 82 0.31 7.34 2.37
N THR A 83 -0.87 7.92 2.23
CA THR A 83 -1.37 8.44 0.96
C THR A 83 -2.40 9.53 1.18
N THR A 84 -2.44 10.49 0.27
CA THR A 84 -3.51 11.50 0.19
C THR A 84 -4.58 11.12 -0.84
N LEU A 85 -4.55 9.88 -1.35
CA LEU A 85 -5.53 9.38 -2.31
C LEU A 85 -6.95 9.43 -1.72
N THR A 86 -7.89 10.01 -2.46
CA THR A 86 -9.32 10.08 -2.11
C THR A 86 -10.17 9.54 -3.26
N ASN A 87 -11.47 9.36 -3.03
CA ASN A 87 -12.36 8.85 -4.07
C ASN A 87 -12.39 9.77 -5.30
N ALA A 88 -12.42 9.16 -6.48
CA ALA A 88 -12.54 9.85 -7.78
C ALA A 88 -11.39 10.82 -8.13
N VAL A 89 -10.21 10.67 -7.53
CA VAL A 89 -8.99 11.34 -8.01
C VAL A 89 -8.18 10.43 -8.94
N LYS A 90 -7.41 11.02 -9.85
CA LYS A 90 -6.47 10.27 -10.69
C LYS A 90 -5.48 9.49 -9.82
N LEU A 91 -5.17 8.26 -10.21
CA LEU A 91 -4.15 7.47 -9.50
C LEU A 91 -2.77 8.07 -9.69
N TYR A 92 -2.44 8.40 -10.94
CA TYR A 92 -1.19 9.06 -11.28
C TYR A 92 -1.35 9.92 -12.52
N THR A 93 -0.41 10.83 -12.71
CA THR A 93 -0.34 11.62 -13.93
C THR A 93 0.32 10.82 -15.06
N CYS A 94 -0.44 10.48 -16.10
CA CYS A 94 0.10 9.83 -17.30
C CYS A 94 1.11 10.73 -18.03
N GLY A 95 2.17 10.11 -18.56
CA GLY A 95 3.18 10.78 -19.36
C GLY A 95 4.47 9.97 -19.45
N PRO A 96 5.51 10.49 -20.15
CA PRO A 96 6.82 9.87 -20.16
C PRO A 96 7.40 9.82 -18.75
N TYR A 97 8.11 8.74 -18.44
CA TYR A 97 8.75 8.56 -17.14
C TYR A 97 9.72 9.72 -16.85
N CYS A 98 9.78 10.13 -15.59
CA CYS A 98 10.80 11.04 -15.05
C CYS A 98 10.85 12.45 -15.65
N ARG A 99 9.78 12.87 -16.33
CA ARG A 99 9.65 14.25 -16.86
C ARG A 99 9.00 15.23 -15.89
N LYS A 100 8.47 14.72 -14.77
CA LYS A 100 7.69 15.49 -13.78
C LYS A 100 8.03 15.04 -12.35
N CYS A 101 9.31 14.73 -12.09
CA CYS A 101 9.73 14.49 -10.72
C CYS A 101 9.75 15.82 -9.94
N PRO A 102 9.59 15.76 -8.60
CA PRO A 102 9.78 16.92 -7.74
C PRO A 102 11.15 17.57 -8.00
N GLU A 103 11.25 18.87 -7.73
CA GLU A 103 12.51 19.64 -7.80
C GLU A 103 13.19 19.69 -9.18
N GLY A 104 12.51 19.24 -10.24
CA GLY A 104 13.07 19.22 -11.59
C GLY A 104 14.10 18.11 -11.80
N GLU A 105 14.18 17.14 -10.89
CA GLU A 105 15.06 15.98 -10.97
C GLU A 105 14.81 15.21 -12.28
N GLN A 106 15.85 15.04 -13.10
CA GLN A 106 15.78 14.22 -14.32
C GLN A 106 16.32 12.80 -14.12
N HIS A 107 17.07 12.57 -13.05
CA HIS A 107 17.55 11.26 -12.67
C HIS A 107 16.50 10.54 -11.83
N CYS A 108 16.11 9.36 -12.30
CA CYS A 108 15.11 8.53 -11.67
C CYS A 108 15.55 7.08 -11.78
N TYR A 109 15.16 6.26 -10.81
CA TYR A 109 15.51 4.84 -10.81
C TYR A 109 14.35 4.02 -11.36
N ILE A 110 14.58 3.31 -12.48
CA ILE A 110 13.57 2.43 -13.13
C ILE A 110 12.22 3.16 -13.34
N GLY A 111 12.26 4.44 -13.75
CA GLY A 111 11.05 5.22 -14.00
C GLY A 111 10.39 5.83 -12.75
N MET A 112 10.99 5.68 -11.57
CA MET A 112 10.49 6.19 -10.29
C MET A 112 11.35 7.36 -9.79
N CYS A 113 10.67 8.43 -9.36
CA CYS A 113 11.33 9.61 -8.80
C CYS A 113 11.93 9.28 -7.43
N PRO A 114 13.07 9.89 -7.06
CA PRO A 114 13.64 9.73 -5.73
C PRO A 114 12.66 10.23 -4.66
N VAL A 115 12.90 9.78 -3.43
CA VAL A 115 12.18 10.26 -2.26
C VAL A 115 12.62 11.70 -2.01
N ALA A 116 11.65 12.61 -1.83
CA ALA A 116 11.89 14.00 -1.46
C ALA A 116 12.25 14.11 0.03
#